data_AF-A0A7X2WYP6-F1
#
_entry.id   AF-A0A7X2WYP6-F1
#
_cell.length_a   1.000
_cell.length_b   1.000
_cell.length_c   1.000
_cell.angle_alpha   90.00
_cell.angle_beta   90.00
_cell.angle_gamma   90.00
#
_symmetry.space_group_name_H-M   'P 1'
#
loop_
_entity.id
_entity.type
_entity.pdbx_description
1 polymer ?
#
loop_
_entity_poly.entity_id
_entity_poly.type
_entity_poly.pdbx_seq_one_letter_code
_entity_poly.pdbx_strand_id
1 'polypeptide(L)'
;MNILEEIQNCPVEWRELGEISHFYGGLTGKTKSDFENGNAKYVTYKNIFNNLQVELNLLETVRVDENEKQNSINYGDVLITGSSESKEEVGMSSVVTFIPDEPIYLNSFSFGIRFNEDVELLPEFTKYLFRSFRLRKQIEKTASGVTRYNVSKVTFKKIKVPLLPLEIQEKIVQILDKMTEYVTELTSELTSELTSRKKQYSFYRDKLLSFEDEVYQVEWKTLGDIGKVSMCKRILKNQTSDDGEIPFYKIGTFGKVATSFISRELFEEYKLRFSYPKLGDILISASGTIGRTVVFNGEDSYFQDSNIVWLEHDESQVLNRYLYYFYQMNPWKVSDGGTISRLYNGNIEKTTIPVPSLEIQSRIVQVLDNFDMVCNDLNIGLPKEIELRQKQYEYFREKLLTFVAEGEYTDSTVQYRQDIIRLLNWVFGPIRVKLGQVINLQRGKRLVRNQLTTSGSFPVYQNSLTPLGYFTHSNRSKGTSFIICAGAAGEIGYSDTDFWAADDVYTLETSDNISDKFMYYVLISKQDRLKSQVRKASIPRLSKDAIDKVAFYLPSLAEQERIVSILDNFNTLTNSLSEGLPKEIELRQKQYEYWREQLLNFTR
;
A
#
# COMPACT_ATOMS: atom_id res chain seq x y z
N MET A 1 -5.63 -30.92 -45.82
CA MET A 1 -4.16 -30.84 -45.74
C MET A 1 -3.83 -29.81 -44.68
N ASN A 2 -2.75 -29.95 -43.92
CA ASN A 2 -2.37 -28.89 -42.98
C ASN A 2 -1.96 -27.67 -43.81
N ILE A 3 -2.49 -26.48 -43.52
CA ILE A 3 -2.14 -25.26 -44.27
C ILE A 3 -0.63 -25.00 -44.27
N LEU A 4 0.08 -25.43 -43.22
CA LEU A 4 1.55 -25.37 -43.19
C LEU A 4 2.19 -26.31 -44.24
N GLU A 5 1.61 -27.47 -44.50
CA GLU A 5 2.06 -28.36 -45.57
C GLU A 5 1.74 -27.76 -46.95
N GLU A 6 0.59 -27.11 -47.13
CA GLU A 6 0.25 -26.42 -48.38
C GLU A 6 1.24 -25.27 -48.65
N ILE A 7 1.55 -24.46 -47.63
CA ILE A 7 2.54 -23.37 -47.73
C ILE A 7 3.94 -23.89 -48.02
N GLN A 8 4.37 -24.98 -47.37
CA GLN A 8 5.70 -25.57 -47.59
C GLN A 8 5.85 -26.20 -48.98
N ASN A 9 4.75 -26.67 -49.59
CA ASN A 9 4.77 -27.35 -50.88
C ASN A 9 4.35 -26.44 -52.06
N CYS A 10 3.96 -25.18 -51.80
CA CYS A 10 3.60 -24.25 -52.86
C CYS A 10 4.85 -23.76 -53.62
N PRO A 11 4.72 -23.46 -54.94
CA PRO A 11 5.81 -22.83 -55.69
C PRO A 11 6.05 -21.41 -55.15
N VAL A 12 7.31 -21.08 -54.85
CA VAL A 12 7.72 -19.76 -54.38
C VAL A 12 8.77 -19.21 -55.33
N GLU A 13 8.51 -18.03 -55.89
CA GLU A 13 9.47 -17.30 -56.71
C GLU A 13 10.08 -16.15 -55.89
N TRP A 14 11.41 -16.05 -55.84
CA TRP A 14 12.08 -14.97 -55.11
C TRP A 14 12.60 -13.92 -56.08
N ARG A 15 12.10 -12.68 -55.96
CA ARG A 15 12.54 -11.55 -56.79
C ARG A 15 13.09 -10.41 -55.95
N GLU A 16 14.04 -9.68 -56.52
CA GLU A 16 14.58 -8.47 -55.88
C GLU A 16 13.58 -7.32 -56.01
N LEU A 17 13.35 -6.58 -54.92
CA LEU A 17 12.41 -5.45 -54.92
C LEU A 17 12.67 -4.45 -56.05
N GLY A 18 13.93 -4.19 -56.38
CA GLY A 18 14.30 -3.24 -57.44
C GLY A 18 13.90 -3.67 -58.86
N GLU A 19 13.63 -4.96 -59.08
CA GLU A 19 13.20 -5.50 -60.37
C GLU A 19 11.67 -5.40 -60.55
N ILE A 20 10.94 -5.46 -59.44
CA ILE A 20 9.47 -5.60 -59.42
C ILE A 20 8.74 -4.37 -58.85
N SER A 21 9.47 -3.30 -58.52
CA SER A 21 8.85 -2.11 -57.90
C SER A 21 9.61 -0.81 -58.15
N HIS A 22 8.89 0.29 -58.06
CA HIS A 22 9.39 1.66 -58.07
C HIS A 22 9.41 2.27 -56.67
N PHE A 23 10.50 2.97 -56.33
CA PHE A 23 10.70 3.61 -55.03
C PHE A 23 10.49 5.12 -55.16
N TYR A 24 9.69 5.71 -54.29
CA TYR A 24 9.43 7.15 -54.28
C TYR A 24 9.69 7.77 -52.90
N GLY A 25 10.07 9.05 -52.87
CA GLY A 25 10.29 9.80 -51.63
C GLY A 25 8.99 10.43 -51.11
N GLY A 26 8.95 10.73 -49.81
CA GLY A 26 7.89 11.56 -49.24
C GLY A 26 8.00 13.04 -49.61
N LEU A 27 7.28 13.86 -48.87
CA LEU A 27 7.17 15.30 -49.04
C LEU A 27 8.54 15.97 -49.11
N THR A 28 8.72 16.86 -50.07
CA THR A 28 9.94 17.64 -50.26
C THR A 28 9.66 19.14 -50.18
N GLY A 29 10.63 19.93 -49.70
CA GLY A 29 10.49 21.39 -49.66
C GLY A 29 9.53 21.95 -48.59
N LYS A 30 9.16 21.15 -47.58
CA LYS A 30 8.26 21.56 -46.49
C LYS A 30 9.00 22.15 -45.29
N THR A 31 8.35 23.12 -44.65
CA THR A 31 8.78 23.82 -43.43
C THR A 31 7.76 23.58 -42.31
N LYS A 32 8.11 23.94 -41.07
CA LYS A 32 7.24 23.72 -39.91
C LYS A 32 5.85 24.37 -40.06
N SER A 33 5.78 25.56 -40.64
CA SER A 33 4.52 26.30 -40.86
C SER A 33 3.55 25.57 -41.78
N ASP A 34 4.05 24.72 -42.69
CA ASP A 34 3.19 23.98 -43.63
C ASP A 34 2.35 22.88 -42.94
N PHE A 35 2.68 22.53 -41.68
CA PHE A 35 1.98 21.50 -40.91
C PHE A 35 0.99 22.07 -39.88
N GLU A 36 0.87 23.39 -39.74
CA GLU A 36 -0.02 24.02 -38.75
C GLU A 36 -1.45 24.22 -39.26
N ASN A 37 -1.63 24.46 -40.57
CA ASN A 37 -2.94 24.70 -41.22
C ASN A 37 -2.99 24.06 -42.62
N GLY A 38 -2.86 22.74 -42.70
CA GLY A 38 -2.78 22.01 -43.97
C GLY A 38 -4.11 21.88 -44.71
N ASN A 39 -4.04 21.79 -46.05
CA ASN A 39 -5.17 21.57 -46.96
C ASN A 39 -5.23 20.14 -47.51
N ALA A 40 -4.23 19.31 -47.24
CA ALA A 40 -4.16 17.91 -47.65
C ALA A 40 -3.68 17.02 -46.51
N LYS A 41 -3.85 15.71 -46.65
CA LYS A 41 -3.46 14.72 -45.62
C LYS A 41 -2.10 14.11 -45.93
N TYR A 42 -1.38 13.73 -44.88
CA TYR A 42 -0.16 12.94 -45.03
C TYR A 42 -0.03 11.85 -43.96
N VAL A 43 0.68 10.78 -44.31
CA VAL A 43 1.01 9.68 -43.40
C VAL A 43 2.20 10.08 -42.55
N THR A 44 1.99 10.20 -41.24
CA THR A 44 3.02 10.54 -40.27
C THR A 44 4.04 9.41 -40.10
N TYR A 45 5.23 9.76 -39.61
CA TYR A 45 6.25 8.76 -39.31
C TYR A 45 5.75 7.71 -38.30
N LYS A 46 5.02 8.14 -37.26
CA LYS A 46 4.51 7.25 -36.20
C LYS A 46 3.46 6.27 -36.72
N ASN A 47 2.62 6.70 -37.66
CA ASN A 47 1.63 5.82 -38.29
C ASN A 47 2.33 4.65 -39.01
N ILE A 48 3.39 4.93 -39.77
CA ILE A 48 4.17 3.89 -40.45
C ILE A 48 4.91 3.01 -39.44
N PHE A 49 5.51 3.62 -38.41
CA PHE A 49 6.33 2.92 -37.45
C PHE A 49 5.53 1.87 -36.65
N ASN A 50 4.36 2.25 -36.14
CA ASN A 50 3.58 1.45 -35.19
C ASN A 50 2.59 0.47 -35.86
N ASN A 51 2.12 0.74 -37.07
CA ASN A 51 0.99 0.00 -37.65
C ASN A 51 1.41 -0.85 -38.85
N LEU A 52 0.82 -2.05 -38.99
CA LEU A 52 1.02 -2.93 -40.16
C LEU A 52 0.44 -2.31 -41.44
N GLN A 53 -0.66 -1.57 -41.30
CA GLN A 53 -1.35 -0.87 -42.38
C GLN A 53 -1.56 0.61 -42.00
N VAL A 54 -1.82 1.45 -43.00
CA VAL A 54 -2.03 2.89 -42.76
C VAL A 54 -3.38 3.13 -42.09
N GLU A 55 -3.35 3.73 -40.91
CA GLU A 55 -4.55 4.08 -40.15
C GLU A 55 -5.05 5.48 -40.50
N LEU A 56 -6.27 5.59 -41.02
CA LEU A 56 -6.86 6.84 -41.53
C LEU A 56 -7.08 7.89 -40.43
N ASN A 57 -7.38 7.46 -39.20
CA ASN A 57 -7.59 8.34 -38.04
C ASN A 57 -6.30 8.94 -37.47
N LEU A 58 -5.12 8.47 -37.91
CA LEU A 58 -3.80 8.96 -37.49
C LEU A 58 -3.11 9.80 -38.58
N LEU A 59 -3.84 10.19 -39.62
CA LEU A 59 -3.36 11.12 -40.63
C LEU A 59 -3.34 12.54 -40.05
N GLU A 60 -2.31 13.29 -40.42
CA GLU A 60 -2.20 14.71 -40.10
C GLU A 60 -2.31 15.54 -41.38
N THR A 61 -2.46 16.86 -41.24
CA THR A 61 -2.58 17.77 -42.38
C THR A 61 -1.27 18.44 -42.73
N VAL A 62 -1.10 18.70 -44.02
CA VAL A 62 0.01 19.47 -44.58
C VAL A 62 -0.53 20.37 -45.67
N ARG A 63 0.05 21.56 -45.81
CA ARG A 63 -0.26 22.46 -46.91
C ARG A 63 0.49 21.99 -48.16
N VAL A 64 -0.21 21.80 -49.28
CA VAL A 64 0.36 21.50 -50.60
C VAL A 64 -0.24 22.50 -51.59
N ASP A 65 0.61 23.27 -52.27
CA ASP A 65 0.17 24.29 -53.23
C ASP A 65 -0.18 23.63 -54.58
N GLU A 66 -1.08 24.24 -55.37
CA GLU A 66 -1.61 23.65 -56.63
C GLU A 66 -0.54 23.28 -57.67
N ASN A 67 0.58 24.00 -57.69
CA ASN A 67 1.69 23.77 -58.63
C ASN A 67 2.77 22.84 -58.06
N GLU A 68 2.60 22.36 -56.83
CA GLU A 68 3.59 21.56 -56.13
C GLU A 68 3.50 20.09 -56.53
N LYS A 69 4.59 19.54 -57.07
CA LYS A 69 4.65 18.13 -57.47
C LYS A 69 5.13 17.28 -56.30
N GLN A 70 4.20 16.61 -55.62
CA GLN A 70 4.48 15.67 -54.53
C GLN A 70 3.99 14.26 -54.88
N ASN A 71 4.61 13.24 -54.29
CA ASN A 71 4.16 11.86 -54.44
C ASN A 71 3.03 11.55 -53.47
N SER A 72 1.92 11.02 -53.98
CA SER A 72 0.84 10.45 -53.18
C SER A 72 0.98 8.93 -53.07
N ILE A 73 0.43 8.38 -52.00
CA ILE A 73 0.33 6.94 -51.78
C ILE A 73 -0.87 6.38 -52.55
N ASN A 74 -0.77 5.11 -52.96
CA ASN A 74 -1.81 4.35 -53.65
C ASN A 74 -2.06 3.02 -52.92
N TYR A 75 -3.20 2.37 -53.19
CA TYR A 75 -3.46 1.00 -52.75
C TYR A 75 -2.31 0.07 -53.16
N GLY A 76 -1.84 -0.73 -52.20
CA GLY A 76 -0.72 -1.66 -52.36
C GLY A 76 0.67 -1.05 -52.17
N ASP A 77 0.80 0.26 -51.97
CA ASP A 77 2.09 0.84 -51.63
C ASP A 77 2.58 0.37 -50.25
N VAL A 78 3.87 0.05 -50.15
CA VAL A 78 4.56 -0.26 -48.88
C VAL A 78 5.37 0.96 -48.46
N LEU A 79 5.01 1.56 -47.34
CA LEU A 79 5.67 2.73 -46.77
C LEU A 79 6.73 2.30 -45.77
N ILE A 80 7.95 2.84 -45.87
CA ILE A 80 9.10 2.45 -45.05
C ILE A 80 9.67 3.66 -44.31
N THR A 81 9.93 3.52 -43.00
CA THR A 81 10.66 4.55 -42.24
C THR A 81 12.13 4.61 -42.63
N GLY A 82 12.65 5.81 -42.89
CA GLY A 82 14.01 5.97 -43.44
C GLY A 82 15.14 5.83 -42.41
N SER A 83 14.86 6.07 -41.12
CA SER A 83 15.91 6.16 -40.08
C SER A 83 15.41 5.75 -38.70
N SER A 84 16.26 5.18 -37.85
CA SER A 84 15.95 4.90 -36.43
C SER A 84 17.17 5.08 -35.52
N GLU A 85 16.96 5.12 -34.21
CA GLU A 85 18.01 5.14 -33.18
C GLU A 85 18.62 3.76 -32.96
N SER A 86 17.82 2.70 -33.08
CA SER A 86 18.29 1.31 -33.02
C SER A 86 18.36 0.69 -34.43
N LYS A 87 19.22 -0.32 -34.59
CA LYS A 87 19.36 -1.02 -35.87
C LYS A 87 18.16 -1.93 -36.14
N GLU A 88 17.56 -2.48 -35.10
CA GLU A 88 16.45 -3.42 -35.15
C GLU A 88 15.13 -2.73 -35.55
N GLU A 89 14.99 -1.44 -35.28
CA GLU A 89 13.77 -0.66 -35.60
C GLU A 89 13.87 0.12 -36.92
N VAL A 90 14.99 0.05 -37.63
CA VAL A 90 15.17 0.77 -38.89
C VAL A 90 14.30 0.15 -40.01
N GLY A 91 13.67 0.97 -40.85
CA GLY A 91 12.87 0.46 -41.96
C GLY A 91 11.59 -0.27 -41.56
N MET A 92 10.91 0.18 -40.50
CA MET A 92 9.55 -0.28 -40.18
C MET A 92 8.61 0.00 -41.36
N SER A 93 7.68 -0.93 -41.63
CA SER A 93 6.84 -0.90 -42.80
C SER A 93 5.34 -0.77 -42.48
N SER A 94 4.61 -0.02 -43.29
CA SER A 94 3.15 0.02 -43.23
C SER A 94 2.57 -0.01 -44.64
N VAL A 95 1.53 -0.81 -44.87
CA VAL A 95 0.96 -1.03 -46.21
C VAL A 95 -0.34 -0.27 -46.37
N VAL A 96 -0.57 0.28 -47.56
CA VAL A 96 -1.83 0.94 -47.92
C VAL A 96 -2.83 -0.11 -48.40
N THR A 97 -3.76 -0.50 -47.53
CA THR A 97 -4.77 -1.54 -47.79
C THR A 97 -6.15 -0.96 -48.13
N PHE A 98 -6.22 0.33 -48.45
CA PHE A 98 -7.43 1.01 -48.91
C PHE A 98 -7.13 1.83 -50.17
N ILE A 99 -8.16 2.15 -50.94
CA ILE A 99 -8.04 3.08 -52.08
C ILE A 99 -8.29 4.49 -51.55
N PRO A 100 -7.30 5.41 -51.61
CA PRO A 100 -7.51 6.79 -51.16
C PRO A 100 -8.53 7.53 -52.05
N ASP A 101 -9.54 8.15 -51.44
CA ASP A 101 -10.53 8.99 -52.15
C ASP A 101 -9.93 10.34 -52.61
N GLU A 102 -8.85 10.77 -51.95
CA GLU A 102 -8.10 12.00 -52.22
C GLU A 102 -6.59 11.72 -52.10
N PRO A 103 -5.72 12.57 -52.71
CA PRO A 103 -4.28 12.42 -52.55
C PRO A 103 -3.84 12.49 -51.09
N ILE A 104 -3.27 11.39 -50.59
CA ILE A 104 -2.60 11.33 -49.28
C ILE A 104 -1.10 11.26 -49.51
N TYR A 105 -0.34 12.16 -48.89
CA TYR A 105 1.10 12.28 -49.07
C TYR A 105 1.87 11.47 -48.02
N LEU A 106 3.18 11.31 -48.22
CA LEU A 106 4.07 10.60 -47.30
C LEU A 106 5.00 11.59 -46.58
N ASN A 107 5.23 11.44 -45.27
CA ASN A 107 6.18 12.30 -44.55
C ASN A 107 7.60 12.28 -45.17
N SER A 108 8.34 13.38 -44.99
CA SER A 108 9.67 13.59 -45.58
C SER A 108 10.75 12.60 -45.15
N PHE A 109 10.56 11.89 -44.03
CA PHE A 109 11.54 10.95 -43.46
C PHE A 109 11.29 9.50 -43.85
N SER A 110 10.33 9.26 -44.75
CA SER A 110 9.92 7.94 -45.19
C SER A 110 9.97 7.85 -46.72
N PHE A 111 9.96 6.63 -47.24
CA PHE A 111 9.88 6.37 -48.67
C PHE A 111 8.86 5.25 -48.94
N GLY A 112 8.22 5.30 -50.09
CA GLY A 112 7.26 4.29 -50.50
C GLY A 112 7.82 3.37 -51.58
N ILE A 113 7.24 2.18 -51.66
CA ILE A 113 7.52 1.14 -52.63
C ILE A 113 6.21 0.82 -53.33
N ARG A 114 6.18 1.01 -54.65
CA ARG A 114 5.03 0.73 -55.51
C ARG A 114 5.37 -0.42 -56.44
N PHE A 115 4.67 -1.54 -56.30
CA PHE A 115 4.89 -2.70 -57.16
C PHE A 115 4.41 -2.43 -58.60
N ASN A 116 5.04 -3.08 -59.57
CA ASN A 116 4.63 -3.03 -60.96
C ASN A 116 3.28 -3.76 -61.14
N GLU A 117 2.52 -3.41 -62.18
CA GLU A 117 1.17 -3.96 -62.42
C GLU A 117 1.17 -5.49 -62.66
N ASP A 118 2.29 -6.06 -63.12
CA ASP A 118 2.47 -7.50 -63.36
C ASP A 118 2.79 -8.31 -62.10
N VAL A 119 2.89 -7.67 -60.94
CA VAL A 119 3.26 -8.30 -59.67
C VAL A 119 2.02 -8.63 -58.85
N GLU A 120 1.71 -9.91 -58.75
CA GLU A 120 0.58 -10.42 -57.96
C GLU A 120 0.93 -10.54 -56.47
N LEU A 121 0.85 -9.42 -55.74
CA LEU A 121 1.08 -9.37 -54.30
C LEU A 121 -0.10 -8.68 -53.60
N LEU A 122 -0.86 -9.42 -52.80
CA LEU A 122 -1.99 -8.86 -52.07
C LEU A 122 -1.49 -7.88 -50.99
N PRO A 123 -2.00 -6.64 -50.92
CA PRO A 123 -1.60 -5.70 -49.87
C PRO A 123 -1.85 -6.23 -48.46
N GLU A 124 -2.93 -6.99 -48.28
CA GLU A 124 -3.31 -7.64 -47.01
C GLU A 124 -2.32 -8.73 -46.61
N PHE A 125 -1.67 -9.40 -47.56
CA PHE A 125 -0.57 -10.33 -47.31
C PHE A 125 0.74 -9.57 -47.04
N THR A 126 1.00 -8.55 -47.86
CA THR A 126 2.21 -7.73 -47.85
C THR A 126 2.47 -7.08 -46.49
N LYS A 127 1.39 -6.62 -45.82
CA LYS A 127 1.48 -5.99 -44.50
C LYS A 127 2.11 -6.91 -43.45
N TYR A 128 1.83 -8.20 -43.53
CA TYR A 128 2.45 -9.21 -42.67
C TYR A 128 3.85 -9.60 -43.15
N LEU A 129 4.02 -9.80 -44.46
CA LEU A 129 5.28 -10.21 -45.06
C LEU A 129 6.43 -9.25 -44.71
N PHE A 130 6.25 -7.93 -44.89
CA PHE A 130 7.28 -6.92 -44.60
C PHE A 130 7.62 -6.77 -43.11
N ARG A 131 6.79 -7.33 -42.23
CA ARG A 131 6.98 -7.35 -40.78
C ARG A 131 7.45 -8.72 -40.25
N SER A 132 7.54 -9.72 -41.12
CA SER A 132 8.10 -11.05 -40.79
C SER A 132 9.57 -10.95 -40.38
N PHE A 133 9.99 -11.86 -39.49
CA PHE A 133 11.35 -11.90 -38.98
C PHE A 133 12.40 -11.97 -40.11
N ARG A 134 12.16 -12.81 -41.12
CA ARG A 134 13.11 -13.01 -42.23
C ARG A 134 13.29 -11.75 -43.07
N LEU A 135 12.19 -11.08 -43.42
CA LEU A 135 12.27 -9.88 -44.25
C LEU A 135 12.81 -8.69 -43.45
N ARG A 136 12.44 -8.57 -42.17
CA ARG A 136 13.05 -7.62 -41.22
C ARG A 136 14.57 -7.80 -41.13
N LYS A 137 15.08 -9.02 -41.03
CA LYS A 137 16.53 -9.29 -41.03
C LYS A 137 17.23 -8.89 -42.33
N GLN A 138 16.55 -8.95 -43.48
CA GLN A 138 17.08 -8.40 -44.73
C GLN A 138 17.12 -6.87 -44.68
N ILE A 139 16.05 -6.23 -44.21
CA ILE A 139 15.96 -4.76 -44.07
C ILE A 139 17.03 -4.22 -43.11
N GLU A 140 17.21 -4.83 -41.95
CA GLU A 140 18.23 -4.43 -40.96
C GLU A 140 19.66 -4.45 -41.54
N LYS A 141 19.95 -5.36 -42.48
CA LYS A 141 21.25 -5.44 -43.17
C LYS A 141 21.49 -4.29 -44.13
N THR A 142 20.45 -3.58 -44.55
CA THR A 142 20.57 -2.39 -45.41
C THR A 142 20.92 -1.14 -44.62
N ALA A 143 20.89 -1.21 -43.29
CA ALA A 143 21.04 -0.07 -42.42
C ALA A 143 22.52 0.27 -42.16
N SER A 144 22.84 1.55 -42.20
CA SER A 144 24.18 2.08 -41.92
C SER A 144 24.10 3.32 -41.01
N GLY A 145 25.05 3.47 -40.10
CA GLY A 145 25.12 4.58 -39.14
C GLY A 145 25.71 4.16 -37.80
N VAL A 146 26.05 5.14 -36.96
CA VAL A 146 26.62 4.91 -35.61
C VAL A 146 25.69 5.42 -34.52
N THR A 147 25.25 6.69 -34.62
CA THR A 147 24.29 7.30 -33.68
C THR A 147 22.84 7.25 -34.16
N ARG A 148 22.63 7.20 -35.48
CA ARG A 148 21.33 7.01 -36.12
C ARG A 148 21.51 6.13 -37.34
N TYR A 149 20.73 5.07 -37.44
CA TYR A 149 20.77 4.13 -38.55
C TYR A 149 19.84 4.63 -39.66
N ASN A 150 20.32 4.61 -40.90
CA ASN A 150 19.52 4.98 -42.08
C ASN A 150 19.51 3.82 -43.07
N VAL A 151 18.38 3.64 -43.74
CA VAL A 151 18.20 2.63 -44.79
C VAL A 151 18.90 3.06 -46.09
N SER A 152 19.78 2.20 -46.63
CA SER A 152 20.34 2.38 -47.97
C SER A 152 19.35 1.93 -49.05
N LYS A 153 18.72 2.87 -49.77
CA LYS A 153 17.79 2.53 -50.89
C LYS A 153 18.43 1.64 -51.95
N VAL A 154 19.72 1.81 -52.23
CA VAL A 154 20.46 0.98 -53.20
C VAL A 154 20.53 -0.48 -52.75
N THR A 155 20.80 -0.71 -51.46
CA THR A 155 20.86 -2.06 -50.90
C THR A 155 19.45 -2.61 -50.66
N PHE A 156 18.49 -1.75 -50.33
CA PHE A 156 17.08 -2.13 -50.14
C PHE A 156 16.45 -2.68 -51.42
N LYS A 157 16.80 -2.14 -52.59
CA LYS A 157 16.38 -2.71 -53.88
C LYS A 157 16.79 -4.18 -54.07
N LYS A 158 17.85 -4.65 -53.41
CA LYS A 158 18.35 -6.03 -53.49
C LYS A 158 17.67 -6.99 -52.51
N ILE A 159 16.76 -6.50 -51.67
CA ILE A 159 15.99 -7.36 -50.76
C ILE A 159 15.13 -8.29 -51.61
N LYS A 160 15.15 -9.58 -51.27
CA LYS A 160 14.34 -10.58 -51.95
C LYS A 160 13.02 -10.78 -51.23
N VAL A 161 11.93 -10.71 -51.99
CA VAL A 161 10.58 -11.02 -51.52
C VAL A 161 10.04 -12.27 -52.21
N PRO A 162 9.28 -13.10 -51.49
CA PRO A 162 8.64 -14.27 -52.06
C PRO A 162 7.33 -13.86 -52.76
N LEU A 163 7.15 -14.34 -53.99
CA LEU A 163 5.91 -14.27 -54.75
C LEU A 163 5.25 -15.65 -54.70
N LEU A 164 4.05 -15.71 -54.12
CA LEU A 164 3.26 -16.92 -53.93
C LEU A 164 1.99 -16.87 -54.78
N PRO A 165 1.36 -18.01 -55.11
CA PRO A 165 0.03 -18.01 -55.72
C PRO A 165 -0.98 -17.24 -54.85
N LEU A 166 -1.85 -16.45 -55.49
CA LEU A 166 -2.86 -15.63 -54.81
C LEU A 166 -3.71 -16.43 -53.81
N GLU A 167 -4.12 -17.65 -54.17
CA GLU A 167 -4.91 -18.53 -53.28
C GLU A 167 -4.18 -18.82 -51.95
N ILE A 168 -2.86 -19.00 -51.99
CA ILE A 168 -2.05 -19.23 -50.77
C ILE A 168 -1.92 -17.93 -49.97
N GLN A 169 -1.72 -16.79 -50.65
CA GLN A 169 -1.70 -15.49 -49.99
C GLN A 169 -3.02 -15.22 -49.26
N GLU A 170 -4.17 -15.45 -49.90
CA GLU A 170 -5.51 -15.30 -49.29
C GLU A 170 -5.70 -16.19 -48.07
N LYS A 171 -5.32 -17.47 -48.17
CA LYS A 171 -5.38 -18.42 -47.06
C LYS A 171 -4.52 -17.98 -45.87
N ILE A 172 -3.31 -17.47 -46.13
CA ILE A 172 -2.44 -16.92 -45.08
C ILE A 172 -3.09 -15.70 -44.44
N VAL A 173 -3.63 -14.77 -45.25
CA VAL A 173 -4.30 -13.55 -44.78
C VAL A 173 -5.48 -13.88 -43.88
N GLN A 174 -6.36 -14.81 -44.30
CA GLN A 174 -7.53 -15.21 -43.51
C GLN A 174 -7.14 -15.70 -42.10
N ILE A 175 -6.05 -16.46 -41.98
CA ILE A 175 -5.57 -16.92 -40.68
C ILE A 175 -4.92 -15.78 -39.90
N LEU A 176 -4.01 -15.03 -40.52
CA LEU A 176 -3.28 -13.96 -39.84
C LEU A 176 -4.19 -12.82 -39.38
N ASP A 177 -5.19 -12.44 -40.17
CA ASP A 177 -6.19 -11.44 -39.78
C ASP A 177 -7.02 -11.96 -38.60
N LYS A 178 -7.54 -13.18 -38.66
CA LYS A 178 -8.30 -13.79 -37.55
C LYS A 178 -7.47 -13.89 -36.26
N MET A 179 -6.19 -14.24 -36.38
CA MET A 179 -5.28 -14.28 -35.23
C MET A 179 -4.96 -12.89 -34.69
N THR A 180 -4.76 -11.90 -35.57
CA THR A 180 -4.49 -10.52 -35.18
C THR A 180 -5.69 -9.90 -34.47
N GLU A 181 -6.90 -10.13 -34.97
CA GLU A 181 -8.16 -9.72 -34.33
C GLU A 181 -8.29 -10.34 -32.94
N TYR A 182 -8.18 -11.68 -32.83
CA TYR A 182 -8.27 -12.39 -31.54
C TYR A 182 -7.24 -11.90 -30.51
N VAL A 183 -5.99 -11.69 -30.92
CA VAL A 183 -4.93 -11.19 -30.02
C VAL A 183 -5.22 -9.76 -29.58
N THR A 184 -5.73 -8.92 -30.49
CA THR A 184 -6.07 -7.52 -30.18
C THR A 184 -7.23 -7.45 -29.19
N GLU A 185 -8.31 -8.20 -29.44
CA GLU A 185 -9.46 -8.32 -28.53
C GLU A 185 -9.03 -8.83 -27.15
N LEU A 186 -8.35 -9.97 -27.09
CA LEU A 186 -7.90 -10.58 -25.83
C LEU A 186 -6.92 -9.68 -25.07
N THR A 187 -5.98 -9.01 -25.76
CA THR A 187 -5.05 -8.07 -25.12
C THR A 187 -5.79 -6.86 -24.55
N SER A 188 -6.80 -6.35 -25.26
CA SER A 188 -7.66 -5.25 -24.79
C SER A 188 -8.44 -5.66 -23.54
N GLU A 189 -9.09 -6.83 -23.57
CA GLU A 189 -9.83 -7.38 -22.43
C GLU A 189 -8.92 -7.60 -21.21
N LEU A 190 -7.77 -8.28 -21.39
CA LEU A 190 -6.80 -8.51 -20.30
C LEU A 190 -6.22 -7.22 -19.74
N THR A 191 -5.99 -6.20 -20.58
CA THR A 191 -5.51 -4.88 -20.12
C THR A 191 -6.59 -4.12 -19.33
N SER A 192 -7.85 -4.23 -19.75
CA SER A 192 -9.00 -3.69 -19.02
C SER A 192 -9.19 -4.39 -17.67
N GLU A 193 -9.11 -5.72 -17.64
CA GLU A 193 -9.16 -6.53 -16.42
C GLU A 193 -7.99 -6.18 -15.48
N LEU A 194 -6.77 -6.08 -16.02
CA LEU A 194 -5.59 -5.67 -15.24
C LEU A 194 -5.78 -4.30 -14.60
N THR A 195 -6.36 -3.34 -15.33
CA THR A 195 -6.67 -2.00 -14.82
C THR A 195 -7.70 -2.07 -13.70
N SER A 196 -8.76 -2.87 -13.87
CA SER A 196 -9.80 -3.09 -12.86
C SER A 196 -9.24 -3.76 -11.60
N ARG A 197 -8.37 -4.77 -11.75
CA ARG A 197 -7.69 -5.44 -10.63
C ARG A 197 -6.74 -4.53 -9.87
N LYS A 198 -6.02 -3.63 -10.55
CA LYS A 198 -5.17 -2.62 -9.89
C LYS A 198 -5.99 -1.63 -9.05
N LYS A 199 -7.14 -1.19 -9.56
CA LYS A 199 -8.10 -0.36 -8.80
C LYS A 199 -8.63 -1.12 -7.58
N GLN A 200 -9.08 -2.36 -7.78
CA GLN A 200 -9.55 -3.25 -6.72
C GLN A 200 -8.49 -3.47 -5.64
N TYR A 201 -7.26 -3.78 -6.02
CA TYR A 201 -6.12 -3.93 -5.10
C TYR A 201 -5.91 -2.68 -4.25
N SER A 202 -5.93 -1.50 -4.87
CA SER A 202 -5.70 -0.24 -4.16
C SER A 202 -6.80 -0.01 -3.11
N PHE A 203 -8.06 -0.25 -3.48
CA PHE A 203 -9.19 -0.18 -2.56
C PHE A 203 -9.06 -1.16 -1.38
N TYR A 204 -8.79 -2.45 -1.64
CA TYR A 204 -8.69 -3.45 -0.57
C TYR A 204 -7.45 -3.24 0.31
N ARG A 205 -6.31 -2.82 -0.26
CA ARG A 205 -5.12 -2.44 0.50
C ARG A 205 -5.45 -1.34 1.50
N ASP A 206 -6.09 -0.27 1.04
CA ASP A 206 -6.39 0.87 1.90
C ASP A 206 -7.43 0.49 2.97
N LYS A 207 -8.44 -0.30 2.60
CA LYS A 207 -9.44 -0.83 3.54
C LYS A 207 -8.84 -1.75 4.62
N LEU A 208 -7.97 -2.69 4.23
CA LEU A 208 -7.33 -3.63 5.16
C LEU A 208 -6.32 -2.96 6.09
N LEU A 209 -5.79 -1.80 5.72
CA LEU A 209 -4.81 -1.04 6.52
C LEU A 209 -5.43 0.14 7.27
N SER A 210 -6.71 0.45 7.06
CA SER A 210 -7.37 1.59 7.70
C SER A 210 -7.92 1.26 9.08
N PHE A 211 -8.42 0.03 9.31
CA PHE A 211 -9.00 -0.41 10.58
C PHE A 211 -10.05 0.54 11.19
N GLU A 212 -10.65 1.44 10.41
CA GLU A 212 -11.48 2.55 10.93
C GLU A 212 -12.68 2.09 11.76
N ASP A 213 -13.23 0.91 11.43
CA ASP A 213 -14.35 0.27 12.13
C ASP A 213 -13.92 -0.60 13.33
N GLU A 214 -12.64 -0.91 13.45
CA GLU A 214 -12.06 -1.81 14.47
C GLU A 214 -11.23 -1.06 15.52
N VAL A 215 -10.94 0.21 15.26
CA VAL A 215 -10.16 1.06 16.15
C VAL A 215 -11.02 1.46 17.34
N TYR A 216 -10.49 1.20 18.52
CA TYR A 216 -11.01 1.69 19.78
C TYR A 216 -11.31 3.20 19.71
N GLN A 217 -12.56 3.57 19.93
CA GLN A 217 -12.98 4.95 20.16
C GLN A 217 -13.43 5.09 21.61
N VAL A 218 -12.93 6.12 22.30
CA VAL A 218 -13.36 6.41 23.67
C VAL A 218 -14.32 7.59 23.71
N GLU A 219 -15.43 7.38 24.38
CA GLU A 219 -16.34 8.44 24.76
C GLU A 219 -15.90 8.99 26.13
N TRP A 220 -15.78 10.31 26.25
CA TRP A 220 -15.52 10.97 27.51
C TRP A 220 -16.83 11.38 28.17
N LYS A 221 -17.05 10.92 29.39
CA LYS A 221 -18.22 11.28 30.21
C LYS A 221 -17.79 11.87 31.54
N THR A 222 -18.65 12.67 32.15
CA THR A 222 -18.47 13.04 33.56
C THR A 222 -19.03 11.93 34.46
N LEU A 223 -18.48 11.74 35.67
CA LEU A 223 -19.04 10.74 36.60
C LEU A 223 -20.51 11.04 36.94
N GLY A 224 -20.93 12.31 36.90
CA GLY A 224 -22.32 12.72 37.05
C GLY A 224 -23.24 12.27 35.91
N ASP A 225 -22.70 12.10 34.69
CA ASP A 225 -23.46 11.56 33.56
C ASP A 225 -23.64 10.03 33.66
N ILE A 226 -22.75 9.35 34.38
CA ILE A 226 -22.71 7.89 34.54
C ILE A 226 -23.61 7.46 35.70
N GLY A 227 -23.63 8.22 36.78
CA GLY A 227 -24.38 7.89 37.98
C GLY A 227 -24.45 9.02 38.98
N LYS A 228 -25.09 8.71 40.11
CA LYS A 228 -25.30 9.66 41.20
C LYS A 228 -24.36 9.36 42.37
N VAL A 229 -23.78 10.39 42.97
CA VAL A 229 -23.04 10.22 44.22
C VAL A 229 -24.02 9.92 45.36
N SER A 230 -23.87 8.75 45.96
CA SER A 230 -24.69 8.24 47.07
C SER A 230 -23.85 8.10 48.35
N MET A 231 -24.52 8.17 49.49
CA MET A 231 -23.89 8.09 50.82
C MET A 231 -24.88 7.55 51.85
N CYS A 232 -24.35 6.95 52.93
CA CYS A 232 -25.17 6.46 54.04
C CYS A 232 -25.78 7.59 54.87
N LYS A 233 -26.85 7.30 55.62
CA LYS A 233 -27.42 8.25 56.57
C LYS A 233 -26.44 8.51 57.73
N ARG A 234 -26.44 9.75 58.25
CA ARG A 234 -25.60 10.11 59.39
C ARG A 234 -25.99 9.32 60.65
N ILE A 235 -25.00 8.63 61.22
CA ILE A 235 -25.05 8.04 62.57
C ILE A 235 -24.52 9.06 63.59
N LEU A 236 -25.26 9.27 64.67
CA LEU A 236 -24.90 10.16 65.78
C LEU A 236 -23.97 9.46 66.78
N LYS A 237 -23.16 10.23 67.52
CA LYS A 237 -22.18 9.68 68.47
C LYS A 237 -22.82 8.80 69.56
N ASN A 238 -24.03 9.13 70.00
CA ASN A 238 -24.77 8.35 70.99
C ASN A 238 -25.37 7.05 70.43
N GLN A 239 -25.34 6.85 69.12
CA GLN A 239 -25.79 5.63 68.44
C GLN A 239 -24.64 4.67 68.15
N THR A 240 -23.40 5.02 68.53
CA THR A 240 -22.22 4.18 68.33
C THR A 240 -21.69 3.63 69.65
N SER A 241 -21.18 2.41 69.61
CA SER A 241 -20.48 1.73 70.71
C SER A 241 -19.05 1.37 70.28
N ASP A 242 -18.16 1.16 71.24
CA ASP A 242 -16.80 0.65 70.98
C ASP A 242 -16.77 -0.89 70.82
N ASP A 243 -17.88 -1.55 71.15
CA ASP A 243 -18.13 -2.99 70.99
C ASP A 243 -19.55 -3.22 70.43
N GLY A 244 -19.71 -4.14 69.48
CA GLY A 244 -21.01 -4.43 68.87
C GLY A 244 -20.96 -5.29 67.62
N GLU A 245 -22.13 -5.64 67.08
CA GLU A 245 -22.24 -6.59 65.97
C GLU A 245 -21.97 -6.01 64.59
N ILE A 246 -22.36 -4.76 64.32
CA ILE A 246 -22.25 -4.13 63.00
C ILE A 246 -21.10 -3.14 62.98
N PRO A 247 -20.02 -3.41 62.23
CA PRO A 247 -18.92 -2.46 62.04
C PRO A 247 -19.41 -1.13 61.45
N PHE A 248 -19.05 -0.03 62.10
CA PHE A 248 -19.27 1.33 61.61
C PHE A 248 -17.94 1.99 61.23
N TYR A 249 -17.69 2.10 59.93
CA TYR A 249 -16.47 2.67 59.38
C TYR A 249 -16.54 4.19 59.36
N LYS A 250 -15.70 4.82 60.20
CA LYS A 250 -15.41 6.26 60.18
C LYS A 250 -14.23 6.51 59.25
N ILE A 251 -14.00 7.77 58.89
CA ILE A 251 -12.93 8.14 57.96
C ILE A 251 -11.53 7.67 58.38
N GLY A 252 -11.25 7.60 59.69
CA GLY A 252 -9.98 7.10 60.23
C GLY A 252 -9.80 5.58 60.16
N THR A 253 -10.91 4.82 60.19
CA THR A 253 -10.93 3.35 60.14
C THR A 253 -11.33 2.80 58.78
N PHE A 254 -11.64 3.67 57.81
CA PHE A 254 -12.03 3.27 56.46
C PHE A 254 -10.89 2.52 55.73
N GLY A 255 -11.19 1.28 55.34
CA GLY A 255 -10.21 0.34 54.77
C GLY A 255 -9.28 -0.30 55.81
N LYS A 256 -9.61 -0.23 57.10
CA LYS A 256 -8.87 -0.82 58.22
C LYS A 256 -9.82 -1.60 59.12
N VAL A 257 -9.34 -2.05 60.27
CA VAL A 257 -10.18 -2.65 61.33
C VAL A 257 -11.12 -1.60 61.91
N ALA A 258 -12.40 -1.96 62.05
CA ALA A 258 -13.39 -1.12 62.69
C ALA A 258 -13.16 -1.01 64.21
N THR A 259 -13.36 0.19 64.75
CA THR A 259 -13.24 0.49 66.19
C THR A 259 -14.52 1.12 66.73
N SER A 260 -15.61 1.05 65.98
CA SER A 260 -16.91 1.61 66.35
C SER A 260 -17.98 0.76 65.69
N PHE A 261 -19.08 0.57 66.40
CA PHE A 261 -20.15 -0.34 66.01
C PHE A 261 -21.52 0.31 66.22
N ILE A 262 -22.53 -0.17 65.49
CA ILE A 262 -23.94 0.19 65.67
C ILE A 262 -24.78 -1.06 65.97
N SER A 263 -25.98 -0.87 66.52
CA SER A 263 -26.89 -2.00 66.77
C SER A 263 -27.47 -2.57 65.47
N ARG A 264 -27.83 -3.86 65.49
CA ARG A 264 -28.46 -4.56 64.36
C ARG A 264 -29.77 -3.89 63.96
N GLU A 265 -30.59 -3.48 64.93
CA GLU A 265 -31.89 -2.85 64.67
C GLU A 265 -31.72 -1.53 63.91
N LEU A 266 -30.75 -0.71 64.33
CA LEU A 266 -30.46 0.57 63.68
C LEU A 266 -29.94 0.36 62.25
N PHE A 267 -29.07 -0.64 62.07
CA PHE A 267 -28.55 -1.00 60.75
C PHE A 267 -29.66 -1.42 59.78
N GLU A 268 -30.53 -2.34 60.18
CA GLU A 268 -31.63 -2.82 59.34
C GLU A 268 -32.63 -1.70 59.03
N GLU A 269 -32.97 -0.87 60.02
CA GLU A 269 -33.84 0.29 59.82
C GLU A 269 -33.24 1.25 58.76
N TYR A 270 -31.94 1.55 58.87
CA TYR A 270 -31.30 2.53 58.00
C TYR A 270 -31.02 1.99 56.61
N LYS A 271 -30.64 0.71 56.49
CA LYS A 271 -30.45 0.00 55.23
C LYS A 271 -31.75 -0.08 54.43
N LEU A 272 -32.90 -0.24 55.11
CA LEU A 272 -34.21 -0.27 54.47
C LEU A 272 -34.69 1.13 54.01
N ARG A 273 -34.43 2.17 54.81
CA ARG A 273 -34.99 3.51 54.61
C ARG A 273 -34.11 4.46 53.79
N PHE A 274 -32.81 4.20 53.71
CA PHE A 274 -31.83 5.10 53.09
C PHE A 274 -30.93 4.36 52.11
N SER A 275 -30.21 5.11 51.30
CA SER A 275 -29.21 4.57 50.37
C SER A 275 -28.15 3.75 51.11
N TYR A 276 -27.84 2.58 50.56
CA TYR A 276 -26.86 1.64 51.08
C TYR A 276 -26.11 0.99 49.90
N PRO A 277 -24.78 0.79 50.00
CA PRO A 277 -24.01 0.21 48.89
C PRO A 277 -24.43 -1.23 48.59
N LYS A 278 -24.39 -1.59 47.32
CA LYS A 278 -24.60 -2.95 46.82
C LYS A 278 -23.28 -3.69 46.77
N LEU A 279 -23.34 -5.03 46.90
CA LEU A 279 -22.17 -5.89 46.73
C LEU A 279 -21.40 -5.49 45.46
N GLY A 280 -20.11 -5.18 45.62
CA GLY A 280 -19.25 -4.77 44.52
C GLY A 280 -19.07 -3.27 44.34
N ASP A 281 -19.91 -2.43 44.96
CA ASP A 281 -19.82 -0.97 44.87
C ASP A 281 -18.47 -0.45 45.36
N ILE A 282 -17.99 0.61 44.70
CA ILE A 282 -16.70 1.22 44.97
C ILE A 282 -16.87 2.45 45.87
N LEU A 283 -16.52 2.29 47.14
CA LEU A 283 -16.56 3.33 48.16
C LEU A 283 -15.27 4.16 48.11
N ILE A 284 -15.40 5.48 48.24
CA ILE A 284 -14.29 6.43 48.27
C ILE A 284 -14.37 7.36 49.49
N SER A 285 -13.22 7.71 50.05
CA SER A 285 -13.11 8.71 51.11
C SER A 285 -13.15 10.13 50.54
N ALA A 286 -14.12 10.91 50.99
CA ALA A 286 -14.29 12.32 50.63
C ALA A 286 -13.54 13.29 51.55
N SER A 287 -12.97 12.81 52.67
CA SER A 287 -12.28 13.59 53.69
C SER A 287 -11.10 12.80 54.27
N GLY A 288 -10.20 13.45 55.03
CA GLY A 288 -8.99 12.81 55.56
C GLY A 288 -8.03 12.44 54.43
N THR A 289 -7.75 11.14 54.24
CA THR A 289 -7.02 10.67 53.05
C THR A 289 -7.98 10.63 51.87
N ILE A 290 -8.10 11.73 51.11
CA ILE A 290 -9.00 11.82 49.95
C ILE A 290 -8.67 10.73 48.91
N GLY A 291 -9.71 10.09 48.37
CA GLY A 291 -9.57 9.14 47.26
C GLY A 291 -9.14 7.73 47.66
N ARG A 292 -9.02 7.41 48.96
CA ARG A 292 -8.89 6.01 49.38
C ARG A 292 -10.10 5.25 48.88
N THR A 293 -9.85 4.14 48.21
CA THR A 293 -10.86 3.35 47.51
C THR A 293 -11.00 1.98 48.17
N VAL A 294 -12.23 1.56 48.48
CA VAL A 294 -12.55 0.26 49.09
C VAL A 294 -13.72 -0.37 48.35
N VAL A 295 -13.59 -1.64 48.03
CA VAL A 295 -14.68 -2.44 47.46
C VAL A 295 -15.61 -2.88 48.58
N PHE A 296 -16.92 -2.66 48.42
CA PHE A 296 -17.89 -3.23 49.33
C PHE A 296 -18.06 -4.74 49.07
N ASN A 297 -17.78 -5.55 50.08
CA ASN A 297 -17.81 -7.03 50.02
C ASN A 297 -19.18 -7.63 50.34
N GLY A 298 -20.20 -6.80 50.64
CA GLY A 298 -21.54 -7.25 50.98
C GLY A 298 -21.73 -7.67 52.44
N GLU A 299 -20.67 -7.69 53.25
CA GLU A 299 -20.78 -7.97 54.68
C GLU A 299 -21.45 -6.80 55.40
N ASP A 300 -22.31 -7.14 56.37
CA ASP A 300 -23.07 -6.14 57.12
C ASP A 300 -22.14 -5.16 57.83
N SER A 301 -22.08 -3.94 57.30
CA SER A 301 -21.28 -2.84 57.81
C SER A 301 -21.88 -1.51 57.38
N TYR A 302 -21.58 -0.43 58.10
CA TYR A 302 -22.18 0.88 57.84
C TYR A 302 -21.10 1.96 57.73
N PHE A 303 -21.35 3.00 56.94
CA PHE A 303 -20.31 3.96 56.52
C PHE A 303 -20.65 5.39 56.94
N GLN A 304 -19.63 6.16 57.30
CA GLN A 304 -19.79 7.52 57.81
C GLN A 304 -20.19 8.53 56.72
N ASP A 305 -21.49 8.81 56.65
CA ASP A 305 -22.16 9.92 55.95
C ASP A 305 -21.41 10.51 54.73
N SER A 306 -21.30 11.83 54.62
CA SER A 306 -20.64 12.49 53.48
C SER A 306 -19.11 12.36 53.49
N ASN A 307 -18.53 11.61 54.43
CA ASN A 307 -17.10 11.33 54.46
C ASN A 307 -16.74 10.08 53.65
N ILE A 308 -17.67 9.14 53.48
CA ILE A 308 -17.50 7.93 52.68
C ILE A 308 -18.68 7.83 51.72
N VAL A 309 -18.38 7.97 50.43
CA VAL A 309 -19.39 8.05 49.36
C VAL A 309 -19.10 7.01 48.29
N TRP A 310 -20.06 6.70 47.44
CA TRP A 310 -19.86 5.86 46.25
C TRP A 310 -20.65 6.42 45.07
N LEU A 311 -20.34 5.95 43.87
CA LEU A 311 -21.11 6.27 42.68
C LEU A 311 -22.15 5.18 42.44
N GLU A 312 -23.42 5.50 42.63
CA GLU A 312 -24.54 4.63 42.28
C GLU A 312 -24.81 4.76 40.77
N HIS A 313 -24.49 3.72 40.01
CA HIS A 313 -24.53 3.70 38.55
C HIS A 313 -24.96 2.30 38.03
N ASP A 314 -25.15 2.21 36.72
CA ASP A 314 -25.49 0.98 36.02
C ASP A 314 -24.22 0.29 35.46
N GLU A 315 -23.96 -0.94 35.90
CA GLU A 315 -22.82 -1.75 35.43
C GLU A 315 -22.95 -2.20 33.97
N SER A 316 -24.12 -2.02 33.34
CA SER A 316 -24.28 -2.16 31.89
C SER A 316 -23.56 -1.05 31.10
N GLN A 317 -23.14 0.02 31.77
CA GLN A 317 -22.38 1.12 31.17
C GLN A 317 -20.92 1.12 31.63
N VAL A 318 -20.69 0.99 32.95
CA VAL A 318 -19.34 1.04 33.53
C VAL A 318 -19.21 -0.04 34.60
N LEU A 319 -18.23 -0.93 34.46
CA LEU A 319 -17.99 -1.98 35.44
C LEU A 319 -17.48 -1.39 36.76
N ASN A 320 -17.98 -1.91 37.89
CA ASN A 320 -17.52 -1.50 39.22
C ASN A 320 -15.99 -1.67 39.37
N ARG A 321 -15.43 -2.77 38.85
CA ARG A 321 -13.98 -3.01 38.86
C ARG A 321 -13.19 -2.03 38.00
N TYR A 322 -13.76 -1.56 36.90
CA TYR A 322 -13.10 -0.55 36.08
C TYR A 322 -13.04 0.80 36.81
N LEU A 323 -14.12 1.20 37.49
CA LEU A 323 -14.11 2.39 38.37
C LEU A 323 -13.09 2.28 39.49
N TYR A 324 -12.93 1.09 40.09
CA TYR A 324 -11.92 0.85 41.12
C TYR A 324 -10.52 1.24 40.64
N TYR A 325 -10.10 0.74 39.48
CA TYR A 325 -8.79 1.06 38.91
C TYR A 325 -8.67 2.52 38.47
N PHE A 326 -9.75 3.11 37.94
CA PHE A 326 -9.77 4.53 37.60
C PHE A 326 -9.57 5.42 38.83
N TYR A 327 -10.24 5.12 39.96
CA TYR A 327 -10.11 5.91 41.20
C TYR A 327 -8.73 5.80 41.83
N GLN A 328 -8.03 4.66 41.65
CA GLN A 328 -6.65 4.50 42.09
C GLN A 328 -5.66 5.46 41.40
N MET A 329 -6.00 5.96 40.21
CA MET A 329 -5.20 7.01 39.53
C MET A 329 -5.31 8.38 40.23
N ASN A 330 -6.14 8.48 41.27
CA ASN A 330 -6.41 9.71 42.02
C ASN A 330 -6.86 10.87 41.10
N PRO A 331 -7.95 10.71 40.32
CA PRO A 331 -8.36 11.66 39.27
C PRO A 331 -8.97 12.98 39.82
N TRP A 332 -8.97 13.16 41.14
CA TRP A 332 -9.77 14.16 41.83
C TRP A 332 -9.16 15.56 41.75
N LYS A 333 -9.96 16.55 41.32
CA LYS A 333 -9.60 17.99 41.38
C LYS A 333 -10.21 18.63 42.61
N VAL A 334 -9.40 18.85 43.64
CA VAL A 334 -9.81 19.49 44.90
C VAL A 334 -9.54 21.01 44.83
N SER A 335 -10.44 21.83 45.35
CA SER A 335 -10.30 23.29 45.35
C SER A 335 -9.27 23.76 46.39
N ASP A 336 -8.26 24.53 45.97
CA ASP A 336 -7.28 25.17 46.87
C ASP A 336 -7.90 26.39 47.56
N GLY A 337 -8.29 26.28 48.84
CA GLY A 337 -8.78 27.46 49.56
C GLY A 337 -9.22 27.30 51.01
N GLY A 338 -9.29 26.09 51.57
CA GLY A 338 -9.71 25.86 52.96
C GLY A 338 -8.65 25.13 53.80
N THR A 339 -8.66 25.34 55.12
CA THR A 339 -7.78 24.68 56.11
C THR A 339 -7.93 23.14 56.14
N ILE A 340 -9.00 22.60 55.55
CA ILE A 340 -9.26 21.16 55.42
C ILE A 340 -9.63 20.86 53.97
N SER A 341 -8.79 20.09 53.28
CA SER A 341 -9.09 19.57 51.93
C SER A 341 -10.25 18.57 51.99
N ARG A 342 -11.26 18.76 51.13
CA ARG A 342 -12.43 17.86 51.04
C ARG A 342 -12.85 17.68 49.58
N LEU A 343 -13.25 16.46 49.24
CA LEU A 343 -13.82 16.10 47.95
C LEU A 343 -15.35 16.24 48.01
N TYR A 344 -15.90 17.30 47.43
CA TYR A 344 -17.36 17.49 47.40
C TYR A 344 -17.99 16.69 46.26
N ASN A 345 -19.28 16.38 46.37
CA ASN A 345 -20.03 15.67 45.31
C ASN A 345 -19.86 16.34 43.95
N GLY A 346 -19.92 17.67 43.88
CA GLY A 346 -19.72 18.40 42.62
C GLY A 346 -18.30 18.27 42.04
N ASN A 347 -17.27 17.97 42.84
CA ASN A 347 -15.95 17.63 42.33
C ASN A 347 -15.94 16.23 41.70
N ILE A 348 -16.59 15.26 42.37
CA ILE A 348 -16.72 13.89 41.90
C ILE A 348 -17.52 13.88 40.59
N GLU A 349 -18.70 14.48 40.58
CA GLU A 349 -19.60 14.54 39.43
C GLU A 349 -18.93 15.18 38.20
N LYS A 350 -18.09 16.21 38.38
CA LYS A 350 -17.34 16.87 37.29
C LYS A 350 -16.08 16.14 36.86
N THR A 351 -15.67 15.10 37.57
CA THR A 351 -14.49 14.31 37.19
C THR A 351 -14.81 13.57 35.90
N THR A 352 -13.94 13.72 34.90
CA THR A 352 -14.10 13.10 33.58
C THR A 352 -13.45 11.73 33.57
N ILE A 353 -14.16 10.74 33.03
CA ILE A 353 -13.67 9.37 32.85
C ILE A 353 -13.84 8.96 31.39
N PRO A 354 -12.85 8.26 30.81
CA PRO A 354 -13.02 7.62 29.52
C PRO A 354 -13.83 6.32 29.68
N VAL A 355 -14.86 6.15 28.86
CA VAL A 355 -15.78 5.00 28.91
C VAL A 355 -15.63 4.14 27.65
N PRO A 356 -14.77 3.09 27.68
CA PRO A 356 -14.71 2.07 26.65
C PRO A 356 -16.00 1.25 26.54
N SER A 357 -16.13 0.42 25.49
CA SER A 357 -17.11 -0.68 25.49
C SER A 357 -16.91 -1.63 26.67
N LEU A 358 -17.98 -2.31 27.11
CA LEU A 358 -17.91 -3.27 28.23
C LEU A 358 -16.87 -4.37 28.01
N GLU A 359 -16.68 -4.80 26.77
CA GLU A 359 -15.67 -5.81 26.42
C GLU A 359 -14.25 -5.30 26.73
N ILE A 360 -13.92 -4.07 26.33
CA ILE A 360 -12.62 -3.48 26.60
C ILE A 360 -12.44 -3.21 28.09
N GLN A 361 -13.49 -2.72 28.78
CA GLN A 361 -13.46 -2.57 30.24
C GLN A 361 -13.15 -3.90 30.93
N SER A 362 -13.79 -5.00 30.51
CA SER A 362 -13.56 -6.34 31.06
C SER A 362 -12.12 -6.82 30.82
N ARG A 363 -11.56 -6.60 29.61
CA ARG A 363 -10.16 -6.94 29.30
C ARG A 363 -9.17 -6.15 30.16
N ILE A 364 -9.41 -4.85 30.36
CA ILE A 364 -8.60 -4.01 31.25
C ILE A 364 -8.63 -4.57 32.66
N VAL A 365 -9.83 -4.83 33.19
CA VAL A 365 -10.03 -5.40 34.53
C VAL A 365 -9.31 -6.74 34.65
N GLN A 366 -9.45 -7.63 33.68
CA GLN A 366 -8.79 -8.94 33.70
C GLN A 366 -7.26 -8.82 33.79
N VAL A 367 -6.66 -7.90 33.03
CA VAL A 367 -5.21 -7.66 33.07
C VAL A 367 -4.79 -7.14 34.43
N LEU A 368 -5.50 -6.11 34.94
CA LEU A 368 -5.14 -5.46 36.20
C LEU A 368 -5.38 -6.37 37.41
N ASP A 369 -6.46 -7.15 37.42
CA ASP A 369 -6.75 -8.15 38.45
C ASP A 369 -5.68 -9.25 38.47
N ASN A 370 -5.27 -9.73 37.29
CA ASN A 370 -4.18 -10.71 37.19
C ASN A 370 -2.86 -10.15 37.75
N PHE A 371 -2.53 -8.89 37.45
CA PHE A 371 -1.33 -8.28 38.01
C PHE A 371 -1.45 -8.07 39.53
N ASP A 372 -2.60 -7.61 40.03
CA ASP A 372 -2.82 -7.39 41.47
C ASP A 372 -2.71 -8.71 42.25
N MET A 373 -3.32 -9.78 41.74
CA MET A 373 -3.18 -11.13 42.30
C MET A 373 -1.72 -11.57 42.36
N VAL A 374 -0.95 -11.37 41.28
CA VAL A 374 0.48 -11.74 41.22
C VAL A 374 1.35 -10.89 42.15
N CYS A 375 0.98 -9.62 42.41
CA CYS A 375 1.72 -8.74 43.31
C CYS A 375 1.41 -9.01 44.79
N ASN A 376 0.20 -9.48 45.11
CA ASN A 376 -0.28 -9.67 46.47
C ASN A 376 -0.27 -11.14 46.95
N ASP A 377 0.10 -12.10 46.10
CA ASP A 377 0.30 -13.49 46.52
C ASP A 377 1.55 -13.62 47.42
N LEU A 378 1.30 -13.81 48.72
CA LEU A 378 2.30 -13.95 49.78
C LEU A 378 3.23 -15.16 49.59
N ASN A 379 2.94 -16.08 48.66
CA ASN A 379 3.79 -17.23 48.35
C ASN A 379 4.88 -16.93 47.29
N ILE A 380 4.94 -15.72 46.74
CA ILE A 380 5.82 -15.39 45.61
C ILE A 380 6.94 -14.42 46.03
N GLY A 381 8.12 -14.97 46.32
CA GLY A 381 9.40 -14.26 46.19
C GLY A 381 9.94 -13.48 47.40
N LEU A 382 11.18 -12.98 47.26
CA LEU A 382 11.87 -12.13 48.24
C LEU A 382 11.31 -10.69 48.21
N PRO A 383 11.41 -9.88 49.30
CA PRO A 383 10.85 -8.51 49.35
C PRO A 383 11.26 -7.58 48.20
N LYS A 384 12.48 -7.75 47.65
CA LYS A 384 13.00 -6.99 46.52
C LYS A 384 12.29 -7.34 45.19
N GLU A 385 11.87 -8.59 45.04
CA GLU A 385 11.11 -9.05 43.87
C GLU A 385 9.69 -8.49 43.89
N ILE A 386 9.06 -8.46 45.06
CA ILE A 386 7.75 -7.84 45.28
C ILE A 386 7.78 -6.35 44.93
N GLU A 387 8.79 -5.61 45.40
CA GLU A 387 8.94 -4.18 45.08
C GLU A 387 9.11 -3.94 43.56
N LEU A 388 9.87 -4.80 42.86
CA LEU A 388 10.06 -4.70 41.41
C LEU A 388 8.76 -5.00 40.64
N ARG A 389 7.99 -6.01 41.07
CA ARG A 389 6.69 -6.36 40.47
C ARG A 389 5.65 -5.27 40.70
N GLN A 390 5.62 -4.67 41.90
CA GLN A 390 4.74 -3.52 42.20
C GLN A 390 5.03 -2.33 41.28
N LYS A 391 6.30 -1.95 41.09
CA LYS A 391 6.69 -0.88 40.15
C LYS A 391 6.30 -1.22 38.71
N GLN A 392 6.44 -2.48 38.31
CA GLN A 392 6.04 -2.93 36.98
C GLN A 392 4.52 -2.88 36.79
N TYR A 393 3.75 -3.28 37.80
CA TYR A 393 2.29 -3.18 37.83
C TYR A 393 1.82 -1.73 37.71
N GLU A 394 2.35 -0.84 38.54
CA GLU A 394 2.01 0.60 38.51
C GLU A 394 2.27 1.18 37.12
N TYR A 395 3.43 0.87 36.53
CA TYR A 395 3.78 1.29 35.18
C TYR A 395 2.78 0.81 34.12
N PHE A 396 2.42 -0.49 34.09
CA PHE A 396 1.47 -1.01 33.10
C PHE A 396 0.05 -0.50 33.32
N ARG A 397 -0.38 -0.35 34.58
CA ARG A 397 -1.67 0.22 34.94
C ARG A 397 -1.80 1.64 34.42
N GLU A 398 -0.81 2.48 34.70
CA GLU A 398 -0.79 3.86 34.21
C GLU A 398 -0.83 3.90 32.68
N LYS A 399 0.00 3.10 32.00
CA LYS A 399 0.03 3.08 30.53
C LYS A 399 -1.28 2.61 29.90
N LEU A 400 -1.91 1.57 30.46
CA LEU A 400 -3.23 1.11 30.00
C LEU A 400 -4.27 2.21 30.15
N LEU A 401 -4.37 2.83 31.32
CA LEU A 401 -5.37 3.85 31.61
C LEU A 401 -5.12 5.18 30.90
N THR A 402 -3.86 5.53 30.64
CA THR A 402 -3.51 6.66 29.76
C THR A 402 -3.87 6.36 28.31
N PHE A 403 -3.62 5.15 27.80
CA PHE A 403 -3.98 4.78 26.43
C PHE A 403 -5.50 4.79 26.22
N VAL A 404 -6.27 4.32 27.21
CA VAL A 404 -7.74 4.45 27.25
C VAL A 404 -8.17 5.91 27.02
N ALA A 405 -7.48 6.86 27.65
CA ALA A 405 -7.81 8.28 27.56
C ALA A 405 -7.40 8.92 26.22
N GLU A 406 -6.22 8.58 25.69
CA GLU A 406 -5.62 9.28 24.54
C GLU A 406 -5.93 8.65 23.19
N GLY A 407 -6.16 7.32 23.12
CA GLY A 407 -6.41 6.59 21.87
C GLY A 407 -5.23 6.55 20.87
N GLU A 408 -4.10 7.18 21.21
CA GLU A 408 -2.85 7.14 20.45
C GLU A 408 -1.71 6.80 21.42
N TYR A 409 -0.82 5.91 21.00
CA TYR A 409 0.35 5.60 21.80
C TYR A 409 1.47 6.62 21.55
N THR A 410 1.93 7.32 22.58
CA THR A 410 2.87 8.46 22.43
C THR A 410 4.31 8.18 22.88
N ASP A 411 4.58 7.05 23.55
CA ASP A 411 5.91 6.74 24.09
C ASP A 411 6.91 6.39 22.98
N SER A 412 8.09 7.00 23.02
CA SER A 412 9.16 6.85 22.03
C SER A 412 10.13 5.69 22.32
N THR A 413 9.97 4.99 23.45
CA THR A 413 10.90 3.94 23.90
C THR A 413 10.52 2.52 23.47
N VAL A 414 9.44 2.37 22.70
CA VAL A 414 8.82 1.06 22.39
C VAL A 414 9.62 0.14 21.50
N GLN A 415 10.60 0.63 20.75
CA GLN A 415 11.55 -0.22 20.04
C GLN A 415 12.14 -1.32 20.97
N TYR A 416 12.20 -1.07 22.28
CA TYR A 416 12.76 -1.96 23.29
C TYR A 416 11.72 -2.69 24.17
N ARG A 417 10.42 -2.40 24.05
CA ARG A 417 9.35 -2.90 24.95
C ARG A 417 8.16 -3.45 24.17
N GLN A 418 8.40 -4.55 23.46
CA GLN A 418 7.41 -5.24 22.62
C GLN A 418 6.23 -5.85 23.41
N ASP A 419 6.42 -6.10 24.69
CA ASP A 419 5.42 -6.58 25.64
C ASP A 419 4.21 -5.63 25.74
N ILE A 420 4.45 -4.32 25.73
CA ILE A 420 3.36 -3.34 25.80
C ILE A 420 2.53 -3.30 24.51
N ILE A 421 3.14 -3.47 23.33
CA ILE A 421 2.40 -3.52 22.05
C ILE A 421 1.45 -4.72 22.04
N ARG A 422 1.93 -5.90 22.49
CA ARG A 422 1.11 -7.12 22.55
C ARG A 422 -0.06 -6.93 23.51
N LEU A 423 0.22 -6.35 24.68
CA LEU A 423 -0.80 -6.08 25.69
C LEU A 423 -1.87 -5.12 25.16
N LEU A 424 -1.45 -3.98 24.58
CA LEU A 424 -2.38 -3.01 24.02
C LEU A 424 -3.20 -3.59 22.86
N ASN A 425 -2.58 -4.39 21.98
CA ASN A 425 -3.32 -5.09 20.92
C ASN A 425 -4.38 -6.05 21.46
N TRP A 426 -4.04 -6.78 22.53
CA TRP A 426 -4.98 -7.72 23.14
C TRP A 426 -6.16 -6.99 23.83
N VAL A 427 -5.89 -5.87 24.52
CA VAL A 427 -6.93 -5.09 25.20
C VAL A 427 -7.80 -4.31 24.21
N PHE A 428 -7.19 -3.59 23.25
CA PHE A 428 -7.85 -2.58 22.42
C PHE A 428 -8.02 -2.96 20.95
N GLY A 429 -7.43 -4.06 20.48
CA GLY A 429 -7.34 -4.36 19.05
C GLY A 429 -6.25 -3.53 18.36
N PRO A 430 -6.39 -3.23 17.05
CA PRO A 430 -5.41 -2.46 16.29
C PRO A 430 -5.12 -1.09 16.93
N ILE A 431 -3.84 -0.82 17.21
CA ILE A 431 -3.43 0.42 17.87
C ILE A 431 -2.86 1.44 16.89
N ARG A 432 -3.17 2.72 17.08
CA ARG A 432 -2.59 3.80 16.27
C ARG A 432 -1.19 4.17 16.77
N VAL A 433 -0.21 4.11 15.87
CA VAL A 433 1.20 4.41 16.15
C VAL A 433 1.85 5.18 15.00
N LYS A 434 2.98 5.82 15.28
CA LYS A 434 3.89 6.40 14.28
C LYS A 434 5.06 5.46 14.02
N LEU A 435 5.53 5.41 12.78
CA LEU A 435 6.60 4.51 12.36
C LEU A 435 7.84 4.62 13.24
N GLY A 436 8.29 5.83 13.55
CA GLY A 436 9.49 6.05 14.37
C GLY A 436 9.35 5.62 15.84
N GLN A 437 8.15 5.30 16.33
CA GLN A 437 7.93 4.81 17.70
C GLN A 437 8.13 3.28 17.80
N VAL A 438 7.95 2.56 16.70
CA VAL A 438 7.93 1.09 16.68
C VAL A 438 8.99 0.48 15.75
N ILE A 439 9.52 1.25 14.81
CA ILE A 439 10.55 0.83 13.85
C ILE A 439 11.81 1.67 14.01
N ASN A 440 12.96 1.01 13.95
CA ASN A 440 14.24 1.68 13.81
C ASN A 440 14.66 1.79 12.35
N LEU A 441 14.75 3.03 11.86
CA LEU A 441 15.22 3.29 10.51
C LEU A 441 16.74 3.28 10.46
N GLN A 442 17.31 2.25 9.83
CA GLN A 442 18.74 2.14 9.66
C GLN A 442 19.17 2.72 8.32
N ARG A 443 20.06 3.73 8.36
CA ARG A 443 20.66 4.29 7.17
C ARG A 443 21.65 3.30 6.55
N GLY A 444 21.63 3.17 5.23
CA GLY A 444 22.60 2.36 4.50
C GLY A 444 24.01 2.97 4.48
N LYS A 445 24.94 2.26 3.84
CA LYS A 445 26.37 2.61 3.80
C LYS A 445 26.77 3.04 2.40
N ARG A 446 27.42 4.21 2.30
CA ARG A 446 27.83 4.78 1.00
C ARG A 446 28.71 3.79 0.22
N LEU A 447 28.40 3.65 -1.06
CA LEU A 447 29.20 2.92 -2.04
C LEU A 447 29.38 3.81 -3.28
N VAL A 448 30.51 3.67 -3.98
CA VAL A 448 30.84 4.49 -5.17
C VAL A 448 30.87 3.64 -6.44
N ARG A 449 30.55 4.24 -7.60
CA ARG A 449 30.36 3.51 -8.87
C ARG A 449 31.56 2.68 -9.32
N ASN A 450 32.79 3.08 -8.99
CA ASN A 450 33.99 2.31 -9.34
C ASN A 450 34.14 1.00 -8.54
N GLN A 451 33.34 0.80 -7.49
CA GLN A 451 33.28 -0.45 -6.72
C GLN A 451 32.18 -1.39 -7.23
N LEU A 452 31.38 -0.96 -8.21
CA LEU A 452 30.24 -1.70 -8.73
C LEU A 452 30.59 -2.46 -9.98
N THR A 453 29.91 -3.60 -10.13
CA THR A 453 29.94 -4.43 -11.33
C THR A 453 28.58 -4.37 -12.04
N THR A 454 28.57 -4.65 -13.34
CA THR A 454 27.33 -4.75 -14.15
C THR A 454 26.57 -6.05 -13.90
N SER A 455 27.23 -7.05 -13.32
CA SER A 455 26.66 -8.34 -12.90
C SER A 455 27.42 -8.83 -11.67
N GLY A 456 26.73 -9.44 -10.71
CA GLY A 456 27.33 -9.86 -9.45
C GLY A 456 26.30 -10.42 -8.47
N SER A 457 26.72 -10.69 -7.25
CA SER A 457 25.93 -11.43 -6.26
C SER A 457 24.76 -10.64 -5.69
N PHE A 458 24.97 -9.38 -5.28
CA PHE A 458 23.94 -8.62 -4.56
C PHE A 458 23.65 -7.28 -5.21
N PRO A 459 22.37 -6.93 -5.46
CA PRO A 459 21.99 -5.64 -6.02
C PRO A 459 22.26 -4.51 -5.02
N VAL A 460 22.66 -3.35 -5.55
CA VAL A 460 22.92 -2.14 -4.77
C VAL A 460 21.86 -1.10 -5.06
N TYR A 461 21.03 -0.78 -4.05
CA TYR A 461 20.03 0.26 -4.15
C TYR A 461 20.57 1.57 -3.55
N GLN A 462 20.40 2.68 -4.27
CA GLN A 462 20.83 4.01 -3.81
C GLN A 462 19.77 5.08 -4.06
N ASN A 463 19.51 5.40 -5.33
CA ASN A 463 18.72 6.55 -5.73
C ASN A 463 17.45 6.20 -6.52
N SER A 464 17.17 4.92 -6.72
CA SER A 464 15.93 4.40 -7.32
C SER A 464 15.73 2.93 -6.94
N LEU A 465 14.55 2.38 -7.25
CA LEU A 465 14.29 0.94 -7.18
C LEU A 465 15.02 0.13 -8.27
N THR A 466 15.66 0.78 -9.24
CA THR A 466 16.58 0.08 -10.16
C THR A 466 17.95 -0.01 -9.50
N PRO A 467 18.55 -1.21 -9.38
CA PRO A 467 19.89 -1.36 -8.83
C PRO A 467 20.91 -0.49 -9.59
N LEU A 468 21.76 0.23 -8.86
CA LEU A 468 22.85 1.03 -9.44
C LEU A 468 23.92 0.15 -10.09
N GLY A 469 24.01 -1.10 -9.61
CA GLY A 469 24.95 -2.13 -10.01
C GLY A 469 24.93 -3.24 -8.98
N TYR A 470 25.96 -4.09 -9.02
CA TYR A 470 26.09 -5.23 -8.11
C TYR A 470 27.38 -5.15 -7.31
N PHE A 471 27.32 -5.62 -6.07
CA PHE A 471 28.45 -5.69 -5.15
C PHE A 471 28.61 -7.11 -4.59
N THR A 472 29.83 -7.44 -4.15
CA THR A 472 30.20 -8.78 -3.66
C THR A 472 29.65 -9.08 -2.27
N HIS A 473 29.30 -8.05 -1.50
CA HIS A 473 28.77 -8.18 -0.15
C HIS A 473 27.39 -7.53 -0.03
N SER A 474 26.56 -8.09 0.84
CA SER A 474 25.30 -7.48 1.27
C SER A 474 25.50 -6.79 2.63
N ASN A 475 24.68 -5.77 2.92
CA ASN A 475 24.57 -5.19 4.26
C ASN A 475 23.15 -5.32 4.84
N ARG A 476 22.23 -5.91 4.06
CA ARG A 476 20.86 -6.23 4.41
C ARG A 476 20.53 -7.61 3.87
N SER A 477 19.78 -8.37 4.65
CA SER A 477 19.25 -9.66 4.26
C SER A 477 18.04 -9.49 3.34
N LYS A 478 17.69 -10.55 2.62
CA LYS A 478 16.37 -10.69 2.00
C LYS A 478 15.26 -10.54 3.03
N GLY A 479 14.07 -10.19 2.56
CA GLY A 479 12.89 -9.97 3.37
C GLY A 479 12.89 -8.63 4.10
N THR A 480 13.64 -7.64 3.60
CA THR A 480 13.76 -6.31 4.21
C THR A 480 13.18 -5.22 3.32
N SER A 481 12.33 -4.41 3.93
CA SER A 481 11.73 -3.21 3.35
C SER A 481 12.70 -2.04 3.41
N PHE A 482 12.66 -1.20 2.38
CA PHE A 482 13.51 -0.03 2.29
C PHE A 482 12.84 1.14 1.57
N ILE A 483 13.34 2.34 1.83
CA ILE A 483 12.83 3.59 1.27
C ILE A 483 14.00 4.33 0.62
N ILE A 484 13.82 4.74 -0.63
CA ILE A 484 14.76 5.62 -1.33
C ILE A 484 14.55 7.05 -0.83
N CYS A 485 15.63 7.72 -0.42
CA CYS A 485 15.56 9.05 0.19
C CYS A 485 16.29 10.14 -0.62
N ALA A 486 16.96 9.79 -1.72
CA ALA A 486 17.49 10.75 -2.68
C ALA A 486 17.26 10.30 -4.13
N GLY A 487 17.16 11.23 -5.07
CA GLY A 487 16.86 10.91 -6.47
C GLY A 487 15.38 10.60 -6.64
N ALA A 488 15.01 9.33 -6.82
CA ALA A 488 13.62 8.85 -6.76
C ALA A 488 13.13 8.76 -5.31
N ALA A 489 13.27 9.86 -4.57
CA ALA A 489 12.94 9.93 -3.16
C ALA A 489 11.45 9.63 -2.93
N GLY A 490 11.15 8.81 -1.93
CA GLY A 490 9.81 8.34 -1.61
C GLY A 490 9.38 7.07 -2.35
N GLU A 491 10.23 6.46 -3.18
CA GLU A 491 10.00 5.08 -3.64
C GLU A 491 10.25 4.08 -2.52
N ILE A 492 9.38 3.07 -2.42
CA ILE A 492 9.43 2.02 -1.42
C ILE A 492 9.71 0.69 -2.09
N GLY A 493 10.68 -0.04 -1.56
CA GLY A 493 11.08 -1.35 -2.05
C GLY A 493 10.98 -2.41 -0.96
N TYR A 494 10.89 -3.65 -1.42
CA TYR A 494 11.05 -4.86 -0.63
C TYR A 494 11.96 -5.80 -1.42
N SER A 495 12.99 -6.36 -0.78
CA SER A 495 13.95 -7.22 -1.48
C SER A 495 13.76 -8.68 -1.10
N ASP A 496 13.54 -9.55 -2.09
CA ASP A 496 13.47 -11.01 -1.91
C ASP A 496 14.85 -11.69 -1.91
N THR A 497 15.91 -10.90 -2.11
CA THR A 497 17.31 -11.32 -2.09
C THR A 497 18.10 -10.47 -1.11
N ASP A 498 19.25 -10.96 -0.64
CA ASP A 498 20.18 -10.11 0.10
C ASP A 498 20.65 -8.96 -0.79
N PHE A 499 20.88 -7.78 -0.20
CA PHE A 499 21.20 -6.59 -0.97
C PHE A 499 22.10 -5.61 -0.21
N TRP A 500 22.59 -4.60 -0.93
CA TRP A 500 23.30 -3.47 -0.35
C TRP A 500 22.43 -2.21 -0.39
N ALA A 501 22.05 -1.70 0.79
CA ALA A 501 21.46 -0.39 0.96
C ALA A 501 22.57 0.67 1.03
N ALA A 502 22.56 1.64 0.10
CA ALA A 502 23.49 2.78 0.11
C ALA A 502 23.05 3.90 1.07
N ASP A 503 23.86 4.95 1.19
CA ASP A 503 23.68 6.07 2.14
C ASP A 503 22.44 6.95 1.92
N ASP A 504 21.79 6.81 0.77
CA ASP A 504 20.52 7.46 0.42
C ASP A 504 19.31 6.51 0.58
N VAL A 505 19.50 5.36 1.22
CA VAL A 505 18.44 4.37 1.49
C VAL A 505 18.31 4.16 3.00
N TYR A 506 17.06 4.17 3.49
CA TYR A 506 16.74 3.69 4.84
C TYR A 506 16.07 2.33 4.76
N THR A 507 16.51 1.40 5.60
CA THR A 507 15.86 0.10 5.79
C THR A 507 15.13 0.05 7.12
N LEU A 508 14.10 -0.77 7.19
CA LEU A 508 13.35 -0.99 8.42
C LEU A 508 14.01 -2.11 9.20
N GLU A 509 14.34 -1.85 10.46
CA GLU A 509 14.67 -2.90 11.42
C GLU A 509 13.41 -3.18 12.24
N THR A 510 12.73 -4.27 11.89
CA THR A 510 11.51 -4.69 12.58
C THR A 510 11.82 -5.62 13.75
N SER A 511 10.86 -5.68 14.65
CA SER A 511 10.89 -6.49 15.86
C SER A 511 10.06 -7.76 15.62
N ASP A 512 10.23 -8.84 16.40
CA ASP A 512 9.54 -10.14 16.17
C ASP A 512 8.00 -10.04 16.06
N ASN A 513 7.38 -8.99 16.61
CA ASN A 513 5.93 -8.77 16.54
C ASN A 513 5.47 -7.91 15.36
N ILE A 514 6.39 -7.51 14.49
CA ILE A 514 6.10 -6.65 13.35
C ILE A 514 6.67 -7.30 12.10
N SER A 515 5.76 -7.73 11.22
CA SER A 515 6.14 -8.25 9.91
C SER A 515 6.72 -7.13 9.05
N ASP A 516 7.95 -7.32 8.56
CA ASP A 516 8.58 -6.37 7.65
C ASP A 516 7.76 -6.22 6.36
N LYS A 517 7.22 -7.33 5.82
CA LYS A 517 6.34 -7.31 4.64
C LYS A 517 5.03 -6.56 4.90
N PHE A 518 4.48 -6.63 6.11
CA PHE A 518 3.34 -5.79 6.48
C PHE A 518 3.72 -4.30 6.43
N MET A 519 4.89 -3.95 6.96
CA MET A 519 5.41 -2.57 6.89
C MET A 519 5.65 -2.08 5.47
N TYR A 520 6.08 -2.95 4.54
CA TYR A 520 6.11 -2.64 3.11
C TYR A 520 4.75 -2.16 2.61
N TYR A 521 3.68 -2.89 2.88
CA TYR A 521 2.32 -2.50 2.45
C TYR A 521 1.81 -1.24 3.13
N VAL A 522 2.09 -1.06 4.42
CA VAL A 522 1.81 0.19 5.14
C VAL A 522 2.49 1.37 4.43
N LEU A 523 3.78 1.27 4.15
CA LEU A 523 4.51 2.32 3.45
C LEU A 523 3.95 2.57 2.05
N ILE A 524 3.66 1.52 1.29
CA ILE A 524 3.10 1.62 -0.07
C ILE A 524 1.77 2.38 -0.04
N SER A 525 0.89 2.10 0.92
CA SER A 525 -0.37 2.85 1.10
C SER A 525 -0.17 4.34 1.39
N LYS A 526 1.00 4.72 1.94
CA LYS A 526 1.34 6.11 2.28
C LYS A 526 2.36 6.72 1.31
N GLN A 527 2.67 6.04 0.20
CA GLN A 527 3.71 6.46 -0.73
C GLN A 527 3.47 7.86 -1.28
N ASP A 528 2.23 8.19 -1.65
CA ASP A 528 1.88 9.51 -2.19
C ASP A 528 2.08 10.62 -1.15
N ARG A 529 1.77 10.34 0.11
CA ARG A 529 2.04 11.25 1.25
C ARG A 529 3.53 11.42 1.51
N LEU A 530 4.34 10.38 1.31
CA LEU A 530 5.80 10.50 1.43
C LEU A 530 6.37 11.31 0.26
N LYS A 531 5.92 11.03 -0.97
CA LYS A 531 6.32 11.77 -2.17
C LYS A 531 5.95 13.25 -2.10
N SER A 532 4.82 13.61 -1.48
CA SER A 532 4.45 15.02 -1.27
C SER A 532 5.34 15.77 -0.27
N GLN A 533 6.04 15.05 0.61
CA GLN A 533 7.00 15.62 1.56
C GLN A 533 8.45 15.68 1.02
N VAL A 534 8.68 15.24 -0.22
CA VAL A 534 9.99 15.31 -0.87
C VAL A 534 10.33 16.76 -1.18
N ARG A 535 11.47 17.23 -0.67
CA ARG A 535 12.00 18.56 -0.98
C ARG A 535 12.53 18.58 -2.40
N LYS A 536 11.95 19.43 -3.25
CA LYS A 536 12.33 19.59 -4.66
C LYS A 536 13.50 20.59 -4.80
N ALA A 537 14.71 20.15 -4.44
CA ALA A 537 15.97 20.83 -4.76
C ALA A 537 16.62 20.19 -6.00
N SER A 538 17.86 20.55 -6.35
CA SER A 538 18.59 19.94 -7.49
C SER A 538 18.66 18.41 -7.41
N ILE A 539 18.68 17.84 -6.19
CA ILE A 539 18.46 16.42 -5.93
C ILE A 539 17.25 16.32 -4.99
N PRO A 540 16.15 15.66 -5.40
CA PRO A 540 15.00 15.46 -4.53
C PRO A 540 15.42 14.66 -3.29
N ARG A 541 14.97 15.09 -2.10
CA ARG A 541 15.29 14.40 -0.84
C ARG A 541 14.08 14.25 0.09
N LEU A 542 13.97 13.08 0.71
CA LEU A 542 13.03 12.77 1.78
C LEU A 542 13.78 12.74 3.12
N SER A 543 13.28 13.43 4.13
CA SER A 543 13.89 13.43 5.48
C SER A 543 13.46 12.19 6.27
N LYS A 544 14.34 11.72 7.18
CA LYS A 544 13.99 10.68 8.16
C LYS A 544 12.76 11.08 8.98
N ASP A 545 12.69 12.34 9.41
CA ASP A 545 11.56 12.89 10.17
C ASP A 545 10.20 12.74 9.46
N ALA A 546 10.17 12.88 8.13
CA ALA A 546 8.95 12.65 7.34
C ALA A 546 8.48 11.20 7.40
N ILE A 547 9.43 10.26 7.42
CA ILE A 547 9.19 8.81 7.51
C ILE A 547 8.77 8.44 8.94
N ASP A 548 9.48 8.93 9.96
CA ASP A 548 9.18 8.67 11.37
C ASP A 548 7.75 9.07 11.75
N LYS A 549 7.23 10.16 11.14
CA LYS A 549 5.88 10.72 11.39
C LYS A 549 4.76 10.03 10.61
N VAL A 550 5.05 8.97 9.84
CA VAL A 550 4.00 8.18 9.18
C VAL A 550 3.19 7.47 10.25
N ALA A 551 1.92 7.84 10.38
CA ALA A 551 0.98 7.20 11.28
C ALA A 551 0.26 6.04 10.57
N PHE A 552 0.07 4.94 11.28
CA PHE A 552 -0.62 3.75 10.81
C PHE A 552 -1.23 2.98 11.99
N TYR A 553 -2.04 1.97 11.68
CA TYR A 553 -2.58 1.05 12.68
C TYR A 553 -1.75 -0.23 12.70
N LEU A 554 -1.33 -0.62 13.90
CA LEU A 554 -0.53 -1.80 14.15
C LEU A 554 -1.42 -2.88 14.80
N PRO A 555 -1.93 -3.86 14.02
CA PRO A 555 -2.72 -4.97 14.53
C PRO A 555 -1.82 -6.09 15.08
N SER A 556 -2.44 -7.15 15.60
CA SER A 556 -1.72 -8.36 16.04
C SER A 556 -0.89 -8.99 14.91
N LEU A 557 0.20 -9.69 15.25
CA LEU A 557 1.06 -10.32 14.24
C LEU A 557 0.29 -11.28 13.31
N ALA A 558 -0.63 -12.08 13.86
CA ALA A 558 -1.46 -12.99 13.06
C ALA A 558 -2.31 -12.24 12.02
N GLU A 559 -2.84 -11.08 12.39
CA GLU A 559 -3.63 -10.24 11.49
C GLU A 559 -2.74 -9.54 10.45
N GLN A 560 -1.52 -9.12 10.83
CA GLN A 560 -0.52 -8.62 9.89
C GLN A 560 -0.20 -9.68 8.81
N GLU A 561 0.04 -10.94 9.21
CA GLU A 561 0.33 -12.05 8.31
C GLU A 561 -0.87 -12.38 7.39
N ARG A 562 -2.10 -12.34 7.92
CA ARG A 562 -3.33 -12.50 7.13
C ARG A 562 -3.44 -11.43 6.05
N ILE A 563 -3.20 -10.16 6.41
CA ILE A 563 -3.22 -9.03 5.47
C ILE A 563 -2.14 -9.20 4.41
N VAL A 564 -0.91 -9.53 4.82
CA VAL A 564 0.21 -9.78 3.90
C VAL A 564 -0.15 -10.88 2.90
N SER A 565 -0.70 -12.01 3.36
CA SER A 565 -1.11 -13.11 2.48
C SER A 565 -2.13 -12.67 1.42
N ILE A 566 -3.12 -11.87 1.80
CA ILE A 566 -4.12 -11.34 0.87
C ILE A 566 -3.47 -10.39 -0.13
N LEU A 567 -2.65 -9.44 0.35
CA LEU A 567 -2.05 -8.41 -0.50
C LEU A 567 -0.95 -8.97 -1.42
N ASP A 568 -0.20 -9.99 -1.00
CA ASP A 568 0.77 -10.69 -1.85
C ASP A 568 0.05 -11.39 -3.00
N ASN A 569 -1.07 -12.08 -2.73
CA ASN A 569 -1.87 -12.72 -3.77
C ASN A 569 -2.35 -11.71 -4.83
N PHE A 570 -2.90 -10.57 -4.40
CA PHE A 570 -3.28 -9.50 -5.33
C PHE A 570 -2.09 -8.91 -6.11
N ASN A 571 -0.96 -8.70 -5.43
CA ASN A 571 0.25 -8.16 -6.06
C ASN A 571 0.79 -9.10 -7.13
N THR A 572 0.82 -10.41 -6.86
CA THR A 572 1.18 -11.45 -7.82
C THR A 572 0.31 -11.39 -9.07
N LEU A 573 -1.02 -11.36 -8.92
CA LEU A 573 -1.95 -11.34 -10.05
C LEU A 573 -1.81 -10.09 -10.95
N THR A 574 -1.39 -8.96 -10.39
CA THR A 574 -1.39 -7.66 -11.08
C THR A 574 -0.03 -7.19 -11.56
N ASN A 575 1.06 -7.65 -10.97
CA ASN A 575 2.39 -7.12 -11.25
C ASN A 575 3.44 -8.19 -11.59
N SER A 576 3.13 -9.48 -11.42
CA SER A 576 4.09 -10.52 -11.75
C SER A 576 4.32 -10.61 -13.26
N LEU A 577 5.59 -10.72 -13.65
CA LEU A 577 6.02 -10.97 -15.03
C LEU A 577 6.26 -12.46 -15.28
N SER A 578 6.26 -13.29 -14.23
CA SER A 578 6.40 -14.75 -14.32
C SER A 578 5.07 -15.48 -14.26
N GLU A 579 4.04 -14.85 -13.70
CA GLU A 579 2.68 -15.37 -13.55
C GLU A 579 1.65 -14.22 -13.57
N GLY A 580 0.35 -14.50 -13.53
CA GLY A 580 -0.70 -13.48 -13.55
C GLY A 580 -0.96 -12.85 -14.93
N LEU A 581 -1.69 -11.73 -14.95
CA LEU A 581 -2.19 -11.12 -16.18
C LEU A 581 -1.08 -10.58 -17.10
N PRO A 582 0.00 -9.93 -16.61
CA PRO A 582 1.09 -9.48 -17.49
C PRO A 582 1.78 -10.64 -18.21
N LYS A 583 1.98 -11.78 -17.52
CA LYS A 583 2.54 -12.98 -18.12
C LYS A 583 1.63 -13.55 -19.22
N GLU A 584 0.34 -13.60 -18.96
CA GLU A 584 -0.64 -14.08 -19.93
C GLU A 584 -0.62 -13.23 -21.21
N ILE A 585 -0.60 -11.90 -21.08
CA ILE A 585 -0.47 -10.97 -22.21
C ILE A 585 0.80 -11.27 -23.02
N GLU A 586 1.95 -11.41 -22.34
CA GLU A 586 3.23 -11.74 -22.98
C GLU A 586 3.17 -13.10 -23.71
N LEU A 587 2.55 -14.13 -23.11
CA LEU A 587 2.42 -15.45 -23.70
C LEU A 587 1.56 -15.44 -24.96
N ARG A 588 0.44 -14.68 -24.97
CA ARG A 588 -0.44 -14.55 -26.13
C ARG A 588 0.25 -13.83 -27.29
N GLN A 589 1.05 -12.80 -26.99
CA GLN A 589 1.89 -12.12 -27.99
C GLN A 589 2.93 -13.06 -28.58
N LYS A 590 3.66 -13.81 -27.74
CA LYS A 590 4.65 -14.81 -28.19
C LYS A 590 4.03 -15.92 -29.02
N GLN A 591 2.85 -16.40 -28.65
CA GLN A 591 2.11 -17.41 -29.40
C GLN A 591 1.72 -16.88 -30.78
N TYR A 592 1.22 -15.66 -30.87
CA TYR A 592 0.92 -14.99 -32.12
C TYR A 592 2.14 -14.87 -33.02
N GLU A 593 3.25 -14.34 -32.48
CA GLU A 593 4.51 -14.20 -33.21
C GLU A 593 5.00 -15.54 -33.74
N TYR A 594 4.99 -16.59 -32.92
CA TYR A 594 5.38 -17.94 -33.33
C TYR A 594 4.59 -18.42 -34.55
N TRP A 595 3.25 -18.39 -34.50
CA TRP A 595 2.42 -18.87 -35.59
C TRP A 595 2.49 -17.98 -36.84
N ARG A 596 2.59 -16.66 -36.65
CA ARG A 596 2.82 -15.72 -37.75
C ARG A 596 4.11 -16.08 -38.50
N GLU A 597 5.20 -16.31 -37.76
CA GLU A 597 6.46 -16.69 -38.39
C GLU A 597 6.38 -18.07 -39.06
N GLN A 598 5.63 -19.03 -38.52
CA GLN A 598 5.42 -20.32 -39.21
C GLN A 598 4.70 -20.16 -40.56
N LEU A 599 3.66 -19.32 -40.61
CA LEU A 599 2.88 -19.07 -41.83
C LEU A 599 3.66 -18.25 -42.88
N LEU A 600 4.63 -17.44 -42.43
CA LEU A 600 5.50 -16.62 -43.29
C LEU A 600 6.88 -17.25 -43.52
N ASN A 601 7.06 -18.51 -43.13
CA ASN A 601 8.30 -19.25 -43.31
C ASN A 601 8.27 -20.10 -44.59
N PHE A 602 8.69 -19.49 -45.68
CA PHE A 602 8.80 -20.15 -46.97
C PHE A 602 10.18 -20.81 -47.10
N THR A 603 10.23 -22.14 -47.20
CA THR A 603 11.50 -22.90 -47.33
C THR A 603 11.64 -23.48 -48.73
N ARG A 604 12.11 -22.65 -49.66
CA ARG A 604 12.86 -22.98 -50.87
C ARG A 604 13.27 -21.71 -51.57
#